data_AF-A0A7S0K8S7-F1
#
_entry.id   AF-A0A7S0K8S7-F1
#
_cell.length_a   1.000
_cell.length_b   1.000
_cell.length_c   1.000
_cell.angle_alpha   90.00
_cell.angle_beta   90.00
_cell.angle_gamma   90.00
#
_symmetry.space_group_name_H-M   'P 1'
#
loop_
_entity.id
_entity.type
_entity.pdbx_description
1 polymer ?
#
loop_
_entity_poly.entity_id
_entity_poly.type
_entity_poly.pdbx_seq_one_letter_code
_entity_poly.pdbx_strand_id
1 'polypeptide(L)'
;GGAASGRGKMSLVFDEYGRPFILMREQESKSRIKGLEAQKANIMAARTVTSILRTSLGPRGMDKMMVSPDGEVTITNDGATILQRLQVEHEVAKLIVELATSQDDEIGD
;
A
#
# COMPACT_ATOMS: atom_id res chain seq x y z
N GLY A 1 -10.38 28.70 -29.60
CA GLY A 1 -10.60 28.28 -28.21
C GLY A 1 -9.76 27.06 -27.97
N GLY A 2 -8.75 27.18 -27.09
CA GLY A 2 -7.69 26.18 -26.92
C GLY A 2 -8.13 24.96 -26.13
N ALA A 3 -7.88 23.77 -26.69
CA ALA A 3 -7.85 22.52 -25.96
C ALA A 3 -6.45 22.38 -25.33
N ALA A 4 -6.34 22.67 -24.03
CA ALA A 4 -5.15 22.39 -23.26
C ALA A 4 -5.06 20.87 -23.03
N SER A 5 -4.43 20.18 -23.97
CA SER A 5 -3.98 18.79 -23.82
C SER A 5 -2.88 18.78 -22.77
N GLY A 6 -3.16 18.28 -21.57
CA GLY A 6 -2.17 17.99 -20.54
C GLY A 6 -1.17 16.94 -21.05
N ARG A 7 -0.07 17.39 -21.65
CA ARG A 7 1.10 16.55 -21.91
C ARG A 7 2.11 16.86 -20.83
N GLY A 8 2.38 15.88 -19.97
CA GLY A 8 3.53 15.95 -19.07
C GLY A 8 4.78 16.32 -19.88
N LYS A 9 5.62 17.21 -19.33
CA LYS A 9 6.83 17.73 -19.99
C LYS A 9 7.72 16.56 -20.46
N MET A 10 7.67 16.24 -21.75
CA MET A 10 8.56 15.29 -22.42
C MET A 10 9.78 16.06 -22.93
N SER A 11 10.98 15.68 -22.47
CA SER A 11 12.22 16.22 -23.01
C SER A 11 12.95 15.14 -23.80
N LEU A 12 13.25 15.45 -25.07
CA LEU A 12 14.11 14.64 -25.92
C LEU A 12 15.57 14.92 -25.54
N VAL A 13 16.31 13.88 -25.16
CA VAL A 13 17.72 13.98 -24.77
C VAL A 13 18.53 13.00 -25.62
N PHE A 14 19.80 13.32 -25.85
CA PHE A 14 20.72 12.50 -26.63
C PHE A 14 21.81 11.93 -25.71
N ASP A 15 22.19 10.68 -25.92
CA ASP A 15 23.35 10.08 -25.24
C ASP A 15 24.68 10.57 -25.87
N GLU A 16 25.81 10.13 -25.30
CA GLU A 16 27.15 10.47 -25.79
C GLU A 16 27.45 9.98 -27.22
N TYR A 17 26.61 9.08 -27.75
CA TYR A 17 26.68 8.55 -29.12
C TYR A 17 25.61 9.18 -30.04
N GLY A 18 24.90 10.21 -29.58
CA GLY A 18 23.88 10.93 -30.34
C GLY A 18 22.56 10.17 -30.51
N ARG A 19 22.30 9.11 -29.74
CA ARG A 19 21.03 8.37 -29.80
C ARG A 19 19.95 9.09 -29.00
N PRO A 20 18.77 9.35 -29.58
CA PRO A 20 17.68 10.00 -28.88
C PRO A 20 17.00 9.05 -27.91
N PHE A 21 16.74 9.52 -26.68
CA PHE A 21 15.82 8.90 -25.74
C PHE A 21 14.87 9.94 -25.12
N ILE A 22 13.68 9.49 -24.76
CA ILE A 22 12.61 10.35 -24.24
C ILE A 22 12.63 10.29 -22.72
N LEU A 23 12.85 11.43 -22.07
CA LEU A 23 12.62 11.59 -20.64
C LEU A 23 11.20 12.10 -20.41
N MET A 24 10.37 11.27 -19.79
CA MET A 24 9.05 11.68 -19.31
C MET A 24 9.18 12.16 -17.86
N ARG A 25 8.95 13.45 -17.61
CA ARG A 25 8.95 14.00 -16.26
C ARG A 25 7.54 13.87 -15.67
N GLU A 26 7.25 12.76 -14.98
CA GLU A 26 5.97 12.48 -14.26
C GLU A 26 5.72 13.40 -13.03
N GLN A 27 6.13 14.66 -13.07
CA GLN A 27 6.02 15.56 -11.92
C GLN A 27 4.59 16.04 -11.65
N GLU A 28 3.69 16.01 -12.64
CA GLU A 28 2.32 16.52 -12.49
C GLU A 28 1.35 15.49 -11.92
N SER A 29 1.64 14.19 -12.05
CA SER A 29 0.78 13.10 -11.54
C SER A 29 1.15 12.60 -10.15
N LYS A 30 2.28 13.04 -9.56
CA LYS A 30 2.72 12.61 -8.22
C LYS A 30 2.41 13.69 -7.19
N SER A 31 1.27 13.56 -6.51
CA SER A 31 0.95 14.37 -5.32
C SER A 31 1.93 14.03 -4.19
N ARG A 32 2.85 14.95 -3.89
CA ARG A 32 3.82 14.76 -2.81
C ARG A 32 3.30 15.37 -1.52
N ILE A 33 2.82 14.52 -0.61
CA ILE A 33 2.46 14.90 0.76
C ILE A 33 3.77 15.06 1.56
N LYS A 34 3.89 16.12 2.37
CA LYS A 34 5.11 16.40 3.17
C LYS A 34 4.76 16.81 4.60
N GLY A 35 5.75 16.70 5.48
CA GLY A 35 5.67 17.22 6.85
C GLY A 35 4.58 16.55 7.68
N LEU A 36 3.85 17.37 8.45
CA LEU A 36 2.83 16.90 9.39
C LEU A 36 1.71 16.08 8.73
N GLU A 37 1.32 16.44 7.50
CA GLU A 37 0.25 15.73 6.78
C GLU A 37 0.67 14.31 6.41
N ALA A 38 1.91 14.12 5.97
CA ALA A 38 2.44 12.79 5.65
C ALA A 38 2.49 11.92 6.91
N GLN A 39 2.91 12.48 8.05
CA GLN A 39 2.90 11.76 9.32
C GLN A 39 1.49 11.36 9.75
N LYS A 40 0.52 12.26 9.62
CA LYS A 40 -0.89 11.95 9.93
C LYS A 40 -1.45 10.86 9.03
N ALA A 41 -1.17 10.91 7.73
CA ALA A 41 -1.57 9.86 6.78
C ALA A 41 -0.99 8.50 7.16
N ASN A 42 0.31 8.45 7.48
CA ASN A 42 0.99 7.24 7.92
C ASN A 42 0.36 6.66 9.20
N ILE A 43 0.08 7.50 10.20
CA ILE A 43 -0.55 7.09 11.46
C ILE A 43 -1.97 6.58 11.21
N MET A 44 -2.73 7.23 10.33
CA MET A 44 -4.09 6.82 10.00
C MET A 44 -4.09 5.46 9.30
N ALA A 45 -3.18 5.22 8.36
CA ALA A 45 -3.02 3.92 7.71
C ALA A 45 -2.74 2.81 8.73
N ALA A 46 -1.76 3.03 9.62
CA ALA A 46 -1.42 2.08 10.67
C ALA A 46 -2.61 1.80 11.61
N ARG A 47 -3.30 2.86 12.07
CA ARG A 47 -4.49 2.72 12.93
C ARG A 47 -5.61 1.94 12.29
N THR A 48 -5.81 2.11 10.98
CA THR A 48 -6.85 1.38 10.23
C THR A 48 -6.56 -0.11 10.26
N VAL A 49 -5.32 -0.51 9.95
CA VAL A 49 -4.88 -1.92 10.04
C VAL A 49 -5.06 -2.47 11.45
N THR A 50 -4.60 -1.74 12.49
CA THR A 50 -4.75 -2.17 13.88
C THR A 50 -6.22 -2.34 14.28
N SER A 51 -7.12 -1.48 13.79
CA SER A 51 -8.54 -1.55 14.13
C SER A 51 -9.22 -2.82 13.62
N ILE A 52 -8.76 -3.34 12.47
CA ILE A 52 -9.26 -4.60 11.88
C ILE A 52 -8.87 -5.78 12.77
N LEU A 53 -7.62 -5.81 13.23
CA LEU A 53 -7.08 -6.91 14.05
C LEU A 53 -7.55 -6.87 15.50
N ARG A 54 -7.84 -5.69 16.06
CA ARG A 54 -8.13 -5.51 17.49
C ARG A 54 -9.23 -6.42 18.02
N THR A 55 -10.26 -6.70 17.22
CA THR A 55 -11.40 -7.54 17.63
C THR A 55 -11.11 -9.05 17.58
N SER A 56 -9.97 -9.44 17.03
CA SER A 56 -9.52 -10.83 16.87
C SER A 56 -8.47 -11.20 17.93
N LEU A 57 -8.03 -10.23 18.74
CA LEU A 57 -7.02 -10.45 19.76
C LEU A 57 -7.58 -11.01 21.07
N GLY A 58 -6.95 -12.07 21.58
CA GLY A 58 -7.19 -12.65 22.90
C GLY A 58 -8.25 -13.76 22.94
N PRO A 59 -8.52 -14.35 24.13
CA PRO A 59 -9.39 -15.53 24.26
C PRO A 59 -10.88 -15.25 24.00
N ARG A 60 -11.26 -13.97 23.86
CA ARG A 60 -12.59 -13.53 23.42
C ARG A 60 -12.54 -12.85 22.05
N GLY A 61 -11.43 -13.01 21.32
CA GLY A 61 -11.31 -12.58 19.94
C GLY A 61 -12.33 -13.31 19.07
N MET A 62 -12.78 -12.63 18.03
CA MET A 62 -13.69 -13.20 17.04
C MET A 62 -12.98 -13.37 15.71
N ASP A 63 -13.29 -14.48 15.04
CA ASP A 63 -12.82 -14.76 13.70
C ASP A 63 -13.30 -13.70 12.70
N LYS A 64 -12.50 -13.50 11.65
CA LYS A 64 -12.86 -12.71 10.47
C LYS A 64 -13.22 -13.63 9.33
N MET A 65 -14.40 -13.42 8.78
CA MET A 65 -14.78 -13.97 7.48
C MET A 65 -14.33 -12.99 6.40
N MET A 66 -13.47 -13.45 5.50
CA MET A 66 -12.95 -12.72 4.36
C MET A 66 -13.37 -13.43 3.08
N VAL A 67 -13.70 -12.65 2.05
CA VAL A 67 -14.06 -13.17 0.73
C VAL A 67 -13.08 -12.59 -0.29
N SER A 68 -12.38 -13.46 -1.01
CA SER A 68 -11.43 -13.06 -2.04
C SER A 68 -12.15 -12.64 -3.33
N PRO A 69 -11.48 -11.92 -4.26
CA PRO A 69 -12.08 -11.52 -5.53
C PRO A 69 -12.55 -12.67 -6.42
N ASP A 70 -11.93 -13.84 -6.28
CA ASP A 70 -12.28 -15.10 -6.95
C ASP A 70 -13.37 -15.90 -6.20
N GLY A 71 -13.85 -15.41 -5.05
CA GLY A 71 -14.97 -15.98 -4.30
C GLY A 71 -14.58 -17.03 -3.26
N GLU A 72 -13.29 -17.21 -2.97
CA GLU A 72 -12.82 -18.04 -1.85
C GLU A 72 -13.24 -17.39 -0.53
N VAL A 73 -13.82 -18.19 0.36
CA VAL A 73 -14.20 -17.76 1.71
C VAL A 73 -13.17 -18.31 2.69
N THR A 74 -12.59 -17.42 3.49
CA THR A 74 -11.71 -17.82 4.60
C THR A 74 -12.22 -17.24 5.91
N ILE A 75 -12.30 -18.09 6.93
CA ILE A 75 -12.64 -17.70 8.30
C ILE A 75 -11.41 -17.98 9.17
N THR A 76 -10.86 -16.96 9.81
CA THR A 76 -9.67 -17.11 10.65
C THR A 76 -9.57 -16.03 11.73
N ASN A 77 -8.92 -16.36 12.83
CA ASN A 77 -8.53 -15.42 13.88
C ASN A 77 -7.03 -15.08 13.84
N ASP A 78 -6.26 -15.72 12.96
CA ASP A 78 -4.83 -15.48 12.85
C ASP A 78 -4.57 -14.12 12.18
N GLY A 79 -3.82 -13.26 12.89
CA GLY A 79 -3.51 -11.91 12.46
C GLY A 79 -2.66 -11.87 11.19
N ALA A 80 -1.69 -12.78 11.05
CA ALA A 80 -0.84 -12.84 9.86
C ALA A 80 -1.66 -13.21 8.62
N THR A 81 -2.48 -14.25 8.72
CA THR A 81 -3.41 -14.66 7.66
C THR A 81 -4.43 -13.57 7.29
N ILE A 82 -4.96 -12.82 8.28
CA ILE A 82 -5.87 -11.68 8.03
C ILE A 82 -5.15 -10.60 7.22
N LEU A 83 -3.92 -10.27 7.61
CA LEU A 83 -3.13 -9.21 6.97
C LEU A 83 -2.67 -9.59 5.55
N GLN A 84 -2.31 -10.84 5.31
CA GLN A 84 -1.92 -11.33 3.98
C GLN A 84 -3.07 -11.27 2.96
N ARG A 85 -4.31 -11.46 3.41
CA ARG A 85 -5.51 -11.34 2.56
C ARG A 85 -5.99 -9.89 2.38
N LEU A 86 -5.48 -8.96 3.17
CA LEU A 86 -5.86 -7.55 3.10
C LEU A 86 -5.18 -6.88 1.90
N GLN A 87 -5.96 -6.38 0.94
CA GLN A 87 -5.41 -5.57 -0.16
C GLN A 87 -5.13 -4.15 0.35
N VAL A 88 -3.84 -3.82 0.50
CA VAL A 88 -3.42 -2.51 1.01
C VAL A 88 -2.61 -1.72 0.00
N GLU A 89 -3.05 -0.50 -0.29
CA GLU A 89 -2.36 0.41 -1.19
C GLU A 89 -1.30 1.27 -0.47
N HIS A 90 -1.54 1.63 0.78
CA HIS A 90 -0.67 2.54 1.52
C HIS A 90 0.62 1.87 1.98
N GLU A 91 1.78 2.42 1.61
CA GLU A 91 3.11 1.83 1.87
C GLU A 91 3.37 1.51 3.35
N VAL A 92 3.04 2.41 4.28
CA VAL A 92 3.18 2.12 5.73
C VAL A 92 2.36 0.91 6.17
N ALA A 93 1.20 0.69 5.59
CA ALA A 93 0.38 -0.45 5.96
C ALA A 93 0.89 -1.74 5.31
N LYS A 94 1.51 -1.69 4.11
CA LYS A 94 2.26 -2.83 3.56
C LYS A 94 3.41 -3.25 4.46
N LEU A 95 4.19 -2.29 4.98
CA LEU A 95 5.26 -2.58 5.94
C LEU A 95 4.75 -3.29 7.20
N ILE A 96 3.53 -3.00 7.65
CA ILE A 96 2.91 -3.69 8.79
C ILE A 96 2.53 -5.13 8.43
N VAL A 97 2.01 -5.37 7.22
CA VAL A 97 1.69 -6.72 6.72
C VAL A 97 2.96 -7.57 6.61
N GLU A 98 4.03 -6.99 6.05
CA GLU A 98 5.34 -7.65 5.95
C GLU A 98 5.94 -7.97 7.33
N LEU A 99 5.86 -7.02 8.26
CA LEU A 99 6.30 -7.23 9.65
C LEU A 99 5.54 -8.38 10.32
N ALA A 100 4.22 -8.43 10.18
CA ALA A 100 3.41 -9.49 10.77
C ALA A 100 3.70 -10.87 10.14
N THR A 101 3.95 -10.91 8.83
CA THR A 101 4.34 -12.15 8.15
C THR A 101 5.71 -12.63 8.62
N SER A 102 6.69 -11.71 8.75
CA SER A 102 8.01 -12.04 9.28
C SER A 102 7.96 -12.54 10.73
N GLN A 103 7.07 -11.98 11.56
CA GLN A 103 6.87 -12.42 12.94
C GLN A 103 6.32 -13.85 13.01
N ASP A 104 5.32 -14.15 12.18
CA ASP A 104 4.73 -15.49 12.07
C ASP A 104 5.76 -16.51 11.52
N ASP A 105 6.57 -16.13 10.54
CA ASP A 105 7.63 -16.99 9.99
C ASP A 105 8.73 -17.30 11.02
N GLU A 106 9.09 -16.35 11.89
CA GLU A 106 10.16 -16.52 12.87
C GLU A 106 9.71 -17.22 14.16
N ILE A 107 8.50 -16.92 14.65
CA ILE A 107 8.02 -17.33 15.99
C ILE A 107 6.78 -18.24 15.90
N GLY A 108 5.95 -18.07 14.87
CA GLY A 108 4.74 -18.88 14.63
C GLY A 108 3.52 -18.48 15.44
N ASP A 109 3.54 -17.31 16.10
CA ASP A 109 2.40 -16.70 16.80
C ASP A 109 2.29 -15.18 16.60
#